data_AF-A0A4R6Z6N8-F1
#
_entry.id   AF-A0A4R6Z6N8-F1
#
_cell.length_a   1.000
_cell.length_b   1.000
_cell.length_c   1.000
_cell.angle_alpha   90.00
_cell.angle_beta   90.00
_cell.angle_gamma   90.00
#
_symmetry.space_group_name_H-M   'P 1'
#
loop_
_entity.id
_entity.type
_entity.pdbx_description
1 polymer ?
#
loop_
_entity_poly.entity_id
_entity_poly.type
_entity_poly.pdbx_seq_one_letter_code
_entity_poly.pdbx_strand_id
1 'polypeptide(L)'
;MNRQQRLDIAAETVRIVETGHYTAANGRRNDIAADVAACVAATQLFQPADLQSVQARMLAEPATATAIRIEVVNETTLEGVAALLAQGDAPLAALNFASARQPGGGFLSGAQAQEESLARSSALYASLQRAPQYYEQHRRSPSLLYTDAMILSPQCPVFRDDAGHLLPQAQRVSFITAAAPNAGAIADNRPDELPLIAATLQRRAAYVLALAAAQGYRRLVLGAWGCGVFRNDPQQVAGVFAQLLQGPARPGAGVSRRCASRCWTHRRQSQPCARSKAHSAAVHEQHGNLRPSMPPWQGFAARKTAMRLTVAATLLLGMASASAQSTKWTEKSVPDPILPGAKCEVAMPGTFGSAIYEAPSKFDQVFWPITSPDGIWFCRQSGFAAFVGDFDGIDVEQRSAIAGFLASSYKAQRRRPELAELLTLLEGCYVQRRLAPRQQITVLRALAYQHEQMGNLSAAESRRSEALDLILEQLEGDALEPPQRLEYLFVASVYSRWFRENGESANFLKQLRDALKHADAAVPESYAKYLRELVKDVPRVRAGGRLAPGSD
;
A
#
# COMPACT_ATOMS: atom_id res chain seq x y z
N MET A 1 1.29 -16.59 6.03
CA MET A 1 1.61 -15.35 6.77
C MET A 1 0.35 -14.52 7.00
N ASN A 2 -0.01 -14.26 8.26
CA ASN A 2 -1.20 -13.49 8.65
C ASN A 2 -1.00 -11.95 8.53
N ARG A 3 -2.02 -11.13 8.82
CA ARG A 3 -1.96 -9.67 8.62
C ARG A 3 -0.89 -8.96 9.45
N GLN A 4 -0.76 -9.24 10.75
CA GLN A 4 0.27 -8.54 11.53
C GLN A 4 1.66 -9.10 11.25
N GLN A 5 1.82 -10.39 10.96
CA GLN A 5 3.13 -10.89 10.51
C GLN A 5 3.61 -10.09 9.29
N ARG A 6 2.69 -9.71 8.38
CA ARG A 6 2.99 -8.77 7.28
C ARG A 6 3.30 -7.34 7.75
N LEU A 7 2.62 -6.83 8.79
CA LEU A 7 2.92 -5.52 9.40
C LEU A 7 4.29 -5.50 10.09
N ASP A 8 4.59 -6.51 10.91
CA ASP A 8 5.84 -6.66 11.65
C ASP A 8 7.01 -6.81 10.69
N ILE A 9 6.86 -7.63 9.64
CA ILE A 9 7.84 -7.75 8.55
C ILE A 9 7.95 -6.45 7.76
N ALA A 10 6.86 -5.71 7.49
CA ALA A 10 6.94 -4.42 6.81
C ALA A 10 7.72 -3.39 7.64
N ALA A 11 7.42 -3.27 8.94
CA ALA A 11 8.12 -2.39 9.87
C ALA A 11 9.59 -2.78 10.06
N GLU A 12 9.89 -4.08 10.17
CA GLU A 12 11.27 -4.57 10.20
C GLU A 12 12.02 -4.29 8.89
N THR A 13 11.35 -4.41 7.74
CA THR A 13 11.95 -4.18 6.42
C THR A 13 12.28 -2.71 6.21
N VAL A 14 11.41 -1.78 6.62
CA VAL A 14 11.75 -0.35 6.68
C VAL A 14 12.98 -0.13 7.55
N ARG A 15 13.00 -0.70 8.77
CA ARG A 15 14.13 -0.59 9.70
C ARG A 15 15.45 -1.12 9.10
N ILE A 16 15.42 -2.27 8.42
CA ILE A 16 16.58 -2.89 7.76
C ILE A 16 17.15 -2.00 6.65
N VAL A 17 16.27 -1.32 5.91
CA VAL A 17 16.66 -0.39 4.84
C VAL A 17 17.24 0.90 5.43
N GLU A 18 16.69 1.40 6.55
CA GLU A 18 17.19 2.58 7.27
C GLU A 18 18.53 2.33 7.99
N THR A 19 18.69 1.19 8.68
CA THR A 19 19.96 0.80 9.31
C THR A 19 21.00 0.27 8.32
N GLY A 20 20.56 -0.03 7.09
CA GLY A 20 21.39 -0.56 6.01
C GLY A 20 21.96 -1.95 6.25
N HIS A 21 21.41 -2.73 7.18
CA HIS A 21 21.88 -4.09 7.47
C HIS A 21 20.82 -4.95 8.18
N TYR A 22 21.01 -6.27 8.13
CA TYR A 22 20.19 -7.24 8.84
C TYR A 22 21.01 -8.45 9.31
N THR A 23 20.48 -9.23 10.24
CA THR A 23 21.08 -10.50 10.68
C THR A 23 20.23 -11.66 10.19
N ALA A 24 20.82 -12.55 9.40
CA ALA A 24 20.14 -13.75 8.91
C ALA A 24 20.03 -14.82 10.02
N ALA A 25 19.18 -15.84 9.82
CA ALA A 25 18.91 -16.89 10.81
C ALA A 25 20.16 -17.69 11.24
N ASN A 26 21.22 -17.69 10.43
CA ASN A 26 22.53 -18.30 10.76
C ASN A 26 23.45 -17.38 11.59
N GLY A 27 22.94 -16.25 12.11
CA GLY A 27 23.71 -15.25 12.86
C GLY A 27 24.58 -14.33 11.99
N ARG A 28 24.61 -14.51 10.65
CA ARG A 28 25.42 -13.66 9.77
C ARG A 28 24.79 -12.28 9.62
N ARG A 29 25.51 -11.24 10.01
CA ARG A 29 25.19 -9.85 9.68
C ARG A 29 25.51 -9.60 8.20
N ASN A 30 24.53 -9.10 7.45
CA ASN A 30 24.66 -8.71 6.05
C ASN A 30 24.48 -7.19 5.95
N ASP A 31 25.51 -6.48 5.51
CA ASP A 31 25.42 -5.05 5.18
C ASP A 31 24.87 -4.88 3.76
N ILE A 32 23.80 -4.09 3.62
CA ILE A 32 23.13 -3.77 2.35
C ILE A 32 23.13 -2.26 2.06
N ALA A 33 23.64 -1.41 2.97
CA ALA A 33 23.59 0.05 2.89
C ALA A 33 24.05 0.60 1.53
N ALA A 34 25.15 0.05 0.98
CA ALA A 34 25.69 0.46 -0.30
C ALA A 34 24.79 0.03 -1.49
N ASP A 35 24.26 -1.20 -1.48
CA ASP A 35 23.33 -1.68 -2.52
C ASP A 35 21.99 -0.90 -2.48
N VAL A 36 21.49 -0.59 -1.28
CA VAL A 36 20.31 0.27 -1.07
C VAL A 36 20.56 1.66 -1.65
N ALA A 37 21.66 2.31 -1.24
CA ALA A 37 21.99 3.66 -1.71
C ALA A 37 22.20 3.71 -3.23
N ALA A 38 22.85 2.69 -3.82
CA ALA A 38 23.04 2.59 -5.26
C ALA A 38 21.71 2.42 -6.01
N CYS A 39 20.82 1.52 -5.55
CA CYS A 39 19.48 1.34 -6.12
C CYS A 39 18.68 2.66 -6.08
N VAL A 40 18.60 3.30 -4.90
CA VAL A 40 17.83 4.53 -4.66
C VAL A 40 18.39 5.74 -5.44
N ALA A 41 19.71 5.81 -5.63
CA ALA A 41 20.34 6.87 -6.42
C ALA A 41 20.16 6.67 -7.93
N ALA A 42 20.06 5.42 -8.39
CA ALA A 42 19.89 5.07 -9.80
C ALA A 42 18.42 4.86 -10.22
N THR A 43 17.46 4.99 -9.30
CA THR A 43 16.02 4.98 -9.58
C THR A 43 15.66 6.00 -10.65
N GLN A 44 14.93 5.57 -11.68
CA GLN A 44 14.51 6.43 -12.79
C GLN A 44 13.01 6.35 -13.00
N LEU A 45 12.38 7.51 -13.17
CA LEU A 45 11.00 7.64 -13.62
C LEU A 45 11.00 7.89 -15.14
N PHE A 46 10.34 7.01 -15.88
CA PHE A 46 10.07 7.15 -17.30
C PHE A 46 8.63 7.61 -17.50
N GLN A 47 8.44 8.74 -18.18
CA GLN A 47 7.12 9.24 -18.59
C GLN A 47 6.70 8.59 -19.92
N PRO A 48 5.41 8.70 -20.33
CA PRO A 48 4.93 8.09 -21.57
C PRO A 48 5.73 8.49 -22.82
N ALA A 49 6.20 9.75 -22.91
CA ALA A 49 7.03 10.22 -24.03
C ALA A 49 8.43 9.59 -24.05
N ASP A 50 9.04 9.35 -22.88
CA ASP A 50 10.32 8.64 -22.77
C ASP A 50 10.16 7.19 -23.24
N LEU A 51 9.08 6.52 -22.81
CA LEU A 51 8.79 5.13 -23.15
C LEU A 51 8.45 4.95 -24.64
N GLN A 52 7.72 5.90 -25.23
CA GLN A 52 7.51 5.94 -26.68
C GLN A 52 8.83 6.07 -27.43
N SER A 53 9.74 6.94 -26.97
CA SER A 53 11.07 7.14 -27.57
C SER A 53 11.98 5.91 -27.40
N VAL A 54 11.94 5.26 -26.24
CA VAL A 54 12.64 3.99 -25.95
C VAL A 54 12.11 2.88 -26.86
N GLN A 55 10.79 2.73 -26.99
CA GLN A 55 10.18 1.74 -27.87
C GLN A 55 10.54 1.99 -29.34
N ALA A 56 10.43 3.22 -29.83
CA ALA A 56 10.79 3.56 -31.20
C ALA A 56 12.25 3.20 -31.52
N ARG A 57 13.18 3.46 -30.60
CA ARG A 57 14.59 3.03 -30.71
C ARG A 57 14.74 1.51 -30.75
N MET A 58 14.11 0.78 -29.81
CA MET A 58 14.20 -0.69 -29.75
C MET A 58 13.58 -1.38 -30.98
N LEU A 59 12.58 -0.76 -31.61
CA LEU A 59 11.98 -1.26 -32.86
C LEU A 59 12.79 -0.89 -34.12
N ALA A 60 13.67 0.12 -34.04
CA ALA A 60 14.57 0.51 -35.12
C ALA A 60 15.90 -0.29 -35.10
N GLU A 61 16.25 -0.92 -33.99
CA GLU A 61 17.42 -1.81 -33.91
C GLU A 61 17.18 -3.13 -34.68
N PRO A 62 18.18 -3.63 -35.45
CA PRO A 62 18.03 -4.89 -36.18
C PRO A 62 17.75 -6.05 -35.22
N ALA A 63 16.62 -6.74 -35.42
CA ALA A 63 16.22 -7.87 -34.58
C ALA A 63 17.20 -9.04 -34.72
N THR A 64 18.17 -9.14 -33.80
CA THR A 64 19.01 -10.33 -33.64
C THR A 64 18.17 -11.51 -33.18
N ALA A 65 18.04 -12.53 -34.03
CA ALA A 65 17.20 -13.71 -33.76
C ALA A 65 17.83 -14.63 -32.69
N THR A 66 17.73 -14.25 -31.42
CA THR A 66 18.03 -15.11 -30.28
C THR A 66 16.81 -15.96 -29.92
N ALA A 67 17.00 -17.26 -29.71
CA ALA A 67 15.92 -18.13 -29.25
C ALA A 67 15.45 -17.71 -27.84
N ILE A 68 14.18 -17.35 -27.69
CA ILE A 68 13.59 -16.98 -26.40
C ILE A 68 13.08 -18.26 -25.71
N ARG A 69 13.60 -18.55 -24.52
CA ARG A 69 13.04 -19.57 -23.63
C ARG A 69 11.91 -18.93 -22.82
N ILE A 70 10.67 -19.29 -23.15
CA ILE A 70 9.50 -18.93 -22.35
C ILE A 70 9.16 -20.11 -21.47
N GLU A 71 9.23 -19.91 -20.16
CA GLU A 71 8.73 -20.84 -19.15
C GLU A 71 7.69 -20.11 -18.33
N VAL A 72 6.66 -20.83 -17.89
CA VAL A 72 5.78 -20.32 -16.87
C VAL A 72 5.44 -21.45 -15.91
N VAL A 73 5.51 -21.09 -14.64
CA VAL A 73 5.68 -21.95 -13.48
C VAL A 73 4.73 -21.47 -12.39
N ASN A 74 4.42 -22.33 -11.42
CA ASN A 74 3.61 -21.96 -10.26
C ASN A 74 4.53 -21.49 -9.13
N GLU A 75 5.14 -20.33 -9.36
CA GLU A 75 6.13 -19.70 -8.49
C GLU A 75 5.71 -18.24 -8.20
N THR A 76 6.13 -17.70 -7.07
CA THR A 76 6.06 -16.26 -6.80
C THR A 76 7.06 -15.50 -7.68
N THR A 77 6.96 -14.17 -7.66
CA THR A 77 7.97 -13.32 -8.30
C THR A 77 9.34 -13.44 -7.63
N LEU A 78 9.43 -13.75 -6.34
CA LEU A 78 10.69 -13.92 -5.62
C LEU A 78 11.31 -15.31 -5.88
N GLU A 79 10.49 -16.36 -5.93
CA GLU A 79 10.92 -17.71 -6.31
C GLU A 79 11.48 -17.74 -7.74
N GLY A 80 10.75 -17.19 -8.72
CA GLY A 80 11.22 -17.12 -10.11
C GLY A 80 12.46 -16.23 -10.29
N VAL A 81 12.61 -15.20 -9.46
CA VAL A 81 13.84 -14.41 -9.36
C VAL A 81 15.00 -15.27 -8.87
N ALA A 82 14.82 -16.00 -7.76
CA ALA A 82 15.86 -16.84 -7.17
C ALA A 82 16.26 -17.98 -8.12
N ALA A 83 15.28 -18.60 -8.78
CA ALA A 83 15.50 -19.65 -9.78
C ALA A 83 16.29 -19.16 -11.00
N LEU A 84 16.08 -17.91 -11.44
CA LEU A 84 16.87 -17.31 -12.53
C LEU A 84 18.26 -16.88 -12.06
N LEU A 85 18.41 -16.32 -10.86
CA LEU A 85 19.73 -15.99 -10.29
C LEU A 85 20.60 -17.23 -10.08
N ALA A 86 20.02 -18.36 -9.68
CA ALA A 86 20.71 -19.64 -9.58
C ALA A 86 21.27 -20.16 -10.93
N GLN A 87 20.80 -19.63 -12.06
CA GLN A 87 21.30 -19.96 -13.41
C GLN A 87 22.43 -19.02 -13.88
N GLY A 88 22.93 -18.12 -13.02
CA GLY A 88 24.08 -17.22 -13.29
C GLY A 88 23.73 -15.73 -13.19
N ASP A 89 24.69 -14.86 -13.51
CA ASP A 89 24.65 -13.42 -13.17
C ASP A 89 24.12 -12.47 -14.26
N ALA A 90 23.54 -12.99 -15.36
CA ALA A 90 23.09 -12.14 -16.46
C ALA A 90 21.98 -11.14 -16.04
N PRO A 91 21.91 -9.92 -16.61
CA PRO A 91 20.94 -8.90 -16.18
C PRO A 91 19.49 -9.40 -16.17
N LEU A 92 18.88 -9.33 -14.98
CA LEU A 92 17.54 -9.80 -14.65
C LEU A 92 16.66 -8.62 -14.22
N ALA A 93 15.43 -8.56 -14.72
CA ALA A 93 14.39 -7.68 -14.18
C ALA A 93 13.08 -8.42 -13.86
N ALA A 94 12.36 -7.94 -12.86
CA ALA A 94 11.04 -8.42 -12.46
C ALA A 94 9.99 -7.31 -12.58
N LEU A 95 8.79 -7.65 -13.04
CA LEU A 95 7.66 -6.72 -13.12
C LEU A 95 6.94 -6.64 -11.78
N ASN A 96 6.97 -5.47 -11.13
CA ASN A 96 6.13 -5.15 -9.99
C ASN A 96 4.71 -4.79 -10.47
N PHE A 97 3.70 -5.46 -9.92
CA PHE A 97 2.28 -5.29 -10.28
C PHE A 97 1.69 -4.09 -9.51
N ALA A 98 2.19 -2.92 -9.87
CA ALA A 98 2.16 -1.74 -9.02
C ALA A 98 0.78 -1.13 -8.80
N SER A 99 0.56 -0.65 -7.59
CA SER A 99 -0.39 0.42 -7.31
C SER A 99 0.03 1.69 -8.06
N ALA A 100 -0.91 2.30 -8.76
CA ALA A 100 -0.70 3.60 -9.39
C ALA A 100 -0.58 4.72 -8.33
N ARG A 101 -1.15 4.55 -7.12
CA ARG A 101 -1.41 5.68 -6.19
C ARG A 101 -0.63 5.63 -4.88
N GLN A 102 -0.02 4.50 -4.53
CA GLN A 102 0.71 4.30 -3.27
C GLN A 102 1.99 3.46 -3.50
N PRO A 103 3.19 3.93 -3.10
CA PRO A 103 4.43 3.15 -3.25
C PRO A 103 4.41 1.91 -2.35
N GLY A 104 4.61 0.73 -2.93
CA GLY A 104 4.56 -0.54 -2.21
C GLY A 104 3.13 -0.97 -1.84
N GLY A 105 2.10 -0.42 -2.49
CA GLY A 105 0.70 -0.75 -2.22
C GLY A 105 0.31 -0.55 -0.76
N GLY A 106 -0.41 -1.52 -0.19
CA GLY A 106 -0.82 -1.53 1.21
C GLY A 106 0.15 -2.27 2.15
N PHE A 107 1.44 -2.39 1.84
CA PHE A 107 2.32 -3.29 2.63
C PHE A 107 2.44 -2.86 4.10
N LEU A 108 2.51 -1.55 4.37
CA LEU A 108 2.48 -0.95 5.72
C LEU A 108 1.13 -1.08 6.43
N SER A 109 0.05 -1.40 5.72
CA SER A 109 -1.26 -1.73 6.32
C SER A 109 -1.52 -3.24 6.35
N GLY A 110 -0.50 -4.06 6.05
CA GLY A 110 -0.58 -5.51 6.09
C GLY A 110 -1.42 -6.10 4.94
N ALA A 111 -1.59 -5.38 3.84
CA ALA A 111 -2.23 -5.92 2.64
C ALA A 111 -1.39 -7.05 2.00
N GLN A 112 -2.03 -7.82 1.12
CA GLN A 112 -1.44 -9.00 0.49
C GLN A 112 -1.79 -9.06 -0.99
N ALA A 113 -0.95 -8.47 -1.82
CA ALA A 113 -0.78 -8.83 -3.22
C ALA A 113 0.73 -8.91 -3.54
N GLN A 114 1.06 -8.96 -4.83
CA GLN A 114 2.43 -9.17 -5.31
C GLN A 114 3.34 -7.97 -4.97
N GLU A 115 2.88 -6.73 -5.17
CA GLU A 115 3.63 -5.53 -4.81
C GLU A 115 3.97 -5.51 -3.31
N GLU A 116 3.02 -5.83 -2.43
CA GLU A 116 3.29 -5.86 -1.00
C GLU A 116 4.26 -6.97 -0.58
N SER A 117 4.34 -8.07 -1.33
CA SER A 117 5.39 -9.09 -1.12
C SER A 117 6.76 -8.52 -1.49
N LEU A 118 6.89 -7.92 -2.68
CA LEU A 118 8.14 -7.29 -3.13
C LEU A 118 8.60 -6.18 -2.18
N ALA A 119 7.68 -5.32 -1.72
CA ALA A 119 7.95 -4.22 -0.79
C ALA A 119 8.36 -4.71 0.62
N ARG A 120 7.87 -5.87 1.07
CA ARG A 120 8.29 -6.51 2.34
C ARG A 120 9.59 -7.29 2.25
N SER A 121 9.99 -7.74 1.07
CA SER A 121 11.15 -8.62 0.91
C SER A 121 12.38 -7.91 0.35
N SER A 122 12.33 -6.60 0.10
CA SER A 122 13.40 -5.85 -0.57
C SER A 122 13.41 -4.36 -0.20
N ALA A 123 14.44 -3.64 -0.66
CA ALA A 123 14.51 -2.18 -0.57
C ALA A 123 13.62 -1.44 -1.61
N LEU A 124 12.74 -2.15 -2.35
CA LEU A 124 11.93 -1.56 -3.43
C LEU A 124 11.14 -0.35 -2.94
N TYR A 125 10.57 -0.39 -1.74
CA TYR A 125 9.82 0.74 -1.18
C TYR A 125 10.62 2.05 -1.15
N ALA A 126 11.88 2.02 -0.73
CA ALA A 126 12.74 3.21 -0.69
C ALA A 126 13.09 3.73 -2.09
N SER A 127 13.25 2.83 -3.08
CA SER A 127 13.39 3.22 -4.49
C SER A 127 12.11 3.92 -4.98
N LEU A 128 10.93 3.32 -4.76
CA LEU A 128 9.65 3.88 -5.19
C LEU A 128 9.39 5.29 -4.62
N GLN A 129 9.81 5.55 -3.38
CA GLN A 129 9.73 6.88 -2.76
C GLN A 129 10.53 7.98 -3.50
N ARG A 130 11.50 7.64 -4.37
CA ARG A 130 12.24 8.64 -5.18
C ARG A 130 11.49 9.13 -6.40
N ALA A 131 10.37 8.51 -6.78
CA ALA A 131 9.53 8.93 -7.90
C ALA A 131 8.13 9.41 -7.45
N PRO A 132 8.01 10.42 -6.56
CA PRO A 132 6.71 10.90 -6.08
C PRO A 132 5.79 11.37 -7.23
N GLN A 133 6.37 11.91 -8.31
CA GLN A 133 5.63 12.38 -9.48
C GLN A 133 4.82 11.27 -10.16
N TYR A 134 5.29 10.01 -10.15
CA TYR A 134 4.54 8.85 -10.65
C TYR A 134 3.21 8.72 -9.90
N TYR A 135 3.26 8.71 -8.57
CA TYR A 135 2.05 8.53 -7.76
C TYR A 135 1.16 9.77 -7.75
N GLU A 136 1.74 10.97 -7.80
CA GLU A 136 0.97 12.21 -7.83
C GLU A 136 0.14 12.36 -9.09
N GLN A 137 0.67 12.05 -10.29
CA GLN A 137 -0.12 12.15 -11.52
C GLN A 137 -1.30 11.17 -11.52
N HIS A 138 -1.12 9.95 -11.00
CA HIS A 138 -2.21 8.96 -10.87
C HIS A 138 -3.21 9.27 -9.73
N ARG A 139 -2.82 10.09 -8.75
CA ARG A 139 -3.74 10.63 -7.74
C ARG A 139 -4.50 11.86 -8.22
N ARG A 140 -3.93 12.65 -9.14
CA ARG A 140 -4.58 13.80 -9.80
C ARG A 140 -5.48 13.37 -10.97
N SER A 141 -5.19 12.23 -11.62
CA SER A 141 -6.00 11.68 -12.71
C SER A 141 -7.24 10.93 -12.19
N PRO A 142 -8.45 11.25 -12.71
CA PRO A 142 -9.65 10.48 -12.42
C PRO A 142 -9.68 9.12 -13.16
N SER A 143 -8.96 8.99 -14.28
CA SER A 143 -8.97 7.76 -15.08
C SER A 143 -8.35 6.58 -14.33
N LEU A 144 -9.00 5.43 -14.48
CA LEU A 144 -8.66 4.16 -13.85
C LEU A 144 -7.88 3.23 -14.79
N LEU A 145 -7.72 3.63 -16.06
CA LEU A 145 -6.69 3.10 -16.97
C LEU A 145 -5.27 3.44 -16.50
N TYR A 146 -5.10 4.52 -15.73
CA TYR A 146 -3.83 5.13 -15.34
C TYR A 146 -2.96 5.58 -16.55
N THR A 147 -1.82 6.23 -16.28
CA THR A 147 -0.85 6.60 -17.34
C THR A 147 0.11 5.45 -17.62
N ASP A 148 0.86 5.56 -18.72
CA ASP A 148 1.86 4.57 -19.11
C ASP A 148 3.23 4.75 -18.42
N ALA A 149 3.37 5.70 -17.50
CA ALA A 149 4.62 5.96 -16.79
C ALA A 149 5.11 4.72 -16.02
N MET A 150 6.43 4.63 -15.82
CA MET A 150 7.08 3.49 -15.15
C MET A 150 8.23 3.95 -14.25
N ILE A 151 8.49 3.20 -13.17
CA ILE A 151 9.68 3.39 -12.33
C ILE A 151 10.62 2.19 -12.53
N LEU A 152 11.87 2.47 -12.90
CA LEU A 152 12.96 1.49 -12.89
C LEU A 152 13.71 1.60 -11.56
N SER A 153 13.82 0.47 -10.84
CA SER A 153 14.59 0.33 -9.59
C SER A 153 15.73 -0.66 -9.83
N PRO A 154 16.91 -0.22 -10.29
CA PRO A 154 17.97 -1.12 -10.74
C PRO A 154 18.71 -1.77 -9.58
N GLN A 155 19.03 -3.07 -9.70
CA GLN A 155 19.87 -3.81 -8.75
C GLN A 155 19.43 -3.72 -7.27
N CYS A 156 18.11 -3.59 -7.04
CA CYS A 156 17.51 -3.50 -5.73
C CYS A 156 17.83 -4.74 -4.87
N PRO A 157 18.32 -4.58 -3.63
CA PRO A 157 18.56 -5.72 -2.75
C PRO A 157 17.24 -6.31 -2.25
N VAL A 158 17.05 -7.60 -2.56
CA VAL A 158 16.04 -8.52 -2.01
C VAL A 158 16.70 -9.31 -0.89
N PHE A 159 16.11 -9.28 0.30
CA PHE A 159 16.68 -9.87 1.51
C PHE A 159 15.71 -10.77 2.28
N ARG A 160 14.52 -11.08 1.73
CA ARG A 160 13.64 -12.14 2.25
C ARG A 160 13.10 -13.07 1.18
N ASP A 161 12.70 -14.27 1.61
CA ASP A 161 11.81 -15.18 0.88
C ASP A 161 10.31 -14.78 1.04
N ASP A 162 9.40 -15.54 0.44
CA ASP A 162 7.94 -15.31 0.58
C ASP A 162 7.36 -15.75 1.93
N ALA A 163 8.07 -16.58 2.70
CA ALA A 163 7.72 -16.91 4.07
C ALA A 163 8.07 -15.76 5.04
N GLY A 164 8.93 -14.83 4.62
CA GLY A 164 9.37 -13.66 5.38
C GLY A 164 10.71 -13.84 6.09
N HIS A 165 11.40 -14.97 5.88
CA HIS A 165 12.70 -15.22 6.49
C HIS A 165 13.78 -14.38 5.82
N LEU A 166 14.71 -13.86 6.63
CA LEU A 166 15.86 -13.12 6.13
C LEU A 166 16.84 -14.07 5.43
N LEU A 167 17.10 -13.80 4.14
CA LEU A 167 17.99 -14.60 3.29
C LEU A 167 19.41 -14.59 3.85
N PRO A 168 20.17 -15.71 3.81
CA PRO A 168 21.57 -15.74 4.24
C PRO A 168 22.43 -14.65 3.57
N GLN A 169 22.10 -14.31 2.32
CA GLN A 169 22.69 -13.23 1.53
C GLN A 169 21.59 -12.49 0.75
N ALA A 170 21.70 -11.16 0.65
CA ALA A 170 20.82 -10.38 -0.21
C ALA A 170 21.10 -10.66 -1.70
N GLN A 171 20.04 -10.78 -2.48
CA GLN A 171 20.06 -10.93 -3.94
C GLN A 171 19.80 -9.57 -4.61
N ARG A 172 20.46 -9.26 -5.72
CA ARG A 172 20.22 -8.00 -6.45
C ARG A 172 19.33 -8.23 -7.67
N VAL A 173 18.27 -7.44 -7.77
CA VAL A 173 17.21 -7.59 -8.77
C VAL A 173 16.76 -6.24 -9.25
N SER A 174 16.63 -6.04 -10.57
CA SER A 174 16.02 -4.82 -11.08
C SER A 174 14.49 -4.96 -11.12
N PHE A 175 13.76 -3.96 -10.63
CA PHE A 175 12.29 -3.94 -10.73
C PHE A 175 11.82 -2.91 -11.75
N ILE A 176 10.92 -3.31 -12.63
CA ILE A 176 10.11 -2.40 -13.45
C ILE A 176 8.75 -2.30 -12.78
N THR A 177 8.37 -1.10 -12.37
CA THR A 177 7.10 -0.81 -11.68
C THR A 177 6.15 -0.12 -12.65
N ALA A 178 5.04 -0.80 -12.96
CA ALA A 178 4.01 -0.30 -13.86
C ALA A 178 2.63 -0.75 -13.37
N ALA A 179 1.67 0.17 -13.29
CA ALA A 179 0.29 -0.15 -12.95
C ALA A 179 -0.47 -0.71 -14.16
N ALA A 180 -1.15 -1.84 -13.98
CA ALA A 180 -2.16 -2.29 -14.94
C ALA A 180 -3.42 -1.40 -14.84
N PRO A 181 -4.27 -1.31 -15.87
CA PRO A 181 -5.63 -0.76 -15.75
C PRO A 181 -6.39 -1.43 -14.60
N ASN A 182 -7.18 -0.67 -13.84
CA ASN A 182 -8.03 -1.25 -12.79
C ASN A 182 -9.39 -1.66 -13.37
N ALA A 183 -9.42 -2.75 -14.12
CA ALA A 183 -10.62 -3.24 -14.83
C ALA A 183 -11.86 -3.39 -13.92
N GLY A 184 -11.66 -3.82 -12.67
CA GLY A 184 -12.72 -3.86 -11.65
C GLY A 184 -13.32 -2.49 -11.38
N ALA A 185 -12.49 -1.54 -10.92
CA ALA A 185 -12.98 -0.20 -10.61
C ALA A 185 -13.45 0.57 -11.86
N ILE A 186 -12.91 0.26 -13.06
CA ILE A 186 -13.40 0.77 -14.35
C ILE A 186 -14.84 0.31 -14.58
N ALA A 187 -15.13 -0.99 -14.44
CA ALA A 187 -16.49 -1.51 -14.61
C ALA A 187 -17.49 -0.86 -13.65
N ASP A 188 -17.07 -0.64 -12.40
CA ASP A 188 -17.93 -0.15 -11.33
C ASP A 188 -18.11 1.39 -11.36
N ASN A 189 -17.14 2.17 -11.86
CA ASN A 189 -17.12 3.66 -11.71
C ASN A 189 -16.84 4.47 -12.99
N ARG A 190 -16.25 3.85 -14.03
CA ARG A 190 -15.83 4.51 -15.28
C ARG A 190 -16.10 3.58 -16.50
N PRO A 191 -17.34 3.09 -16.72
CA PRO A 191 -17.61 2.06 -17.72
C PRO A 191 -17.30 2.52 -19.16
N ASP A 192 -17.21 3.82 -19.41
CA ASP A 192 -16.71 4.43 -20.64
C ASP A 192 -15.24 4.09 -20.95
N GLU A 193 -14.44 3.75 -19.93
CA GLU A 193 -13.04 3.31 -20.08
C GLU A 193 -12.91 1.79 -20.36
N LEU A 194 -13.98 0.99 -20.25
CA LEU A 194 -13.94 -0.48 -20.48
C LEU A 194 -13.36 -0.87 -21.86
N PRO A 195 -13.77 -0.27 -23.00
CA PRO A 195 -13.26 -0.65 -24.31
C PRO A 195 -11.76 -0.36 -24.48
N LEU A 196 -11.20 0.52 -23.65
CA LEU A 196 -9.81 0.98 -23.75
C LEU A 196 -8.83 0.08 -22.98
N ILE A 197 -9.33 -0.86 -22.15
CA ILE A 197 -8.49 -1.76 -21.33
C ILE A 197 -7.54 -2.59 -22.21
N ALA A 198 -8.07 -3.23 -23.26
CA ALA A 198 -7.28 -4.12 -24.12
C ALA A 198 -6.10 -3.40 -24.80
N ALA A 199 -6.37 -2.26 -25.43
CA ALA A 199 -5.36 -1.44 -26.08
C ALA A 199 -4.34 -0.86 -25.08
N THR A 200 -4.78 -0.53 -23.87
CA THR A 200 -3.92 -0.02 -22.80
C THR A 200 -3.00 -1.11 -22.25
N LEU A 201 -3.50 -2.32 -22.00
CA LEU A 201 -2.67 -3.47 -21.63
C LEU A 201 -1.62 -3.77 -22.70
N GLN A 202 -2.03 -3.81 -23.98
CA GLN A 202 -1.12 -4.08 -25.09
C GLN A 202 0.00 -3.03 -25.20
N ARG A 203 -0.35 -1.74 -25.22
CA ARG A 203 0.61 -0.64 -25.33
C ARG A 203 1.57 -0.61 -24.14
N ARG A 204 1.06 -0.73 -22.91
CA ARG A 204 1.86 -0.61 -21.70
C ARG A 204 2.73 -1.85 -21.45
N ALA A 205 2.26 -3.06 -21.79
CA ALA A 205 3.12 -4.25 -21.77
C ALA A 205 4.27 -4.14 -22.79
N ALA A 206 4.01 -3.56 -23.97
CA ALA A 206 5.06 -3.30 -24.96
C ALA A 206 6.11 -2.30 -24.46
N TYR A 207 5.71 -1.28 -23.69
CA TYR A 207 6.65 -0.38 -23.01
C TYR A 207 7.44 -1.05 -21.88
N VAL A 208 6.85 -1.96 -21.09
CA VAL A 208 7.59 -2.76 -20.08
C VAL A 208 8.72 -3.56 -20.76
N LEU A 209 8.41 -4.23 -21.88
CA LEU A 209 9.38 -5.02 -22.62
C LEU A 209 10.44 -4.16 -23.33
N ALA A 210 10.05 -3.02 -23.90
CA ALA A 210 10.99 -2.09 -24.53
C ALA A 210 11.95 -1.46 -23.50
N LEU A 211 11.45 -1.04 -22.34
CA LEU A 211 12.28 -0.55 -21.23
C LEU A 211 13.22 -1.65 -20.74
N ALA A 212 12.73 -2.88 -20.58
CA ALA A 212 13.56 -4.02 -20.21
C ALA A 212 14.71 -4.26 -21.20
N ALA A 213 14.40 -4.30 -22.49
CA ALA A 213 15.36 -4.54 -23.56
C ALA A 213 16.43 -3.44 -23.65
N ALA A 214 16.01 -2.18 -23.56
CA ALA A 214 16.87 -0.99 -23.64
C ALA A 214 17.83 -0.85 -22.44
N GLN A 215 17.45 -1.39 -21.28
CA GLN A 215 18.28 -1.44 -20.07
C GLN A 215 19.14 -2.73 -20.01
N GLY A 216 19.18 -3.51 -21.09
CA GLY A 216 20.02 -4.69 -21.21
C GLY A 216 19.52 -5.93 -20.47
N TYR A 217 18.31 -5.91 -19.89
CA TYR A 217 17.73 -7.10 -19.25
C TYR A 217 17.39 -8.14 -20.32
N ARG A 218 17.92 -9.35 -20.14
CA ARG A 218 17.71 -10.50 -21.04
C ARG A 218 17.00 -11.67 -20.36
N ARG A 219 16.80 -11.57 -19.05
CA ARG A 219 15.99 -12.49 -18.23
C ARG A 219 14.90 -11.68 -17.56
N LEU A 220 13.66 -12.16 -17.60
CA LEU A 220 12.49 -11.43 -17.08
C LEU A 220 11.58 -12.33 -16.26
N VAL A 221 11.15 -11.83 -15.09
CA VAL A 221 10.03 -12.39 -14.33
C VAL A 221 8.80 -11.52 -14.56
N LEU A 222 7.83 -12.09 -15.27
CA LEU A 222 6.53 -11.50 -15.57
C LEU A 222 5.44 -12.28 -14.80
N GLY A 223 4.16 -12.06 -15.10
CA GLY A 223 3.09 -12.91 -14.58
C GLY A 223 1.70 -12.32 -14.80
N ALA A 224 0.76 -12.67 -13.91
CA ALA A 224 -0.65 -12.29 -13.97
C ALA A 224 -0.89 -10.82 -13.54
N TRP A 225 -0.22 -9.90 -14.24
CA TRP A 225 -0.26 -8.45 -14.01
C TRP A 225 -1.70 -7.92 -14.04
N GLY A 226 -2.12 -7.22 -12.99
CA GLY A 226 -3.49 -6.68 -12.88
C GLY A 226 -4.62 -7.70 -12.72
N CYS A 227 -4.33 -9.00 -12.64
CA CYS A 227 -5.36 -10.06 -12.61
C CYS A 227 -5.95 -10.35 -11.22
N GLY A 228 -5.37 -9.77 -10.16
CA GLY A 228 -5.85 -9.87 -8.78
C GLY A 228 -6.89 -8.80 -8.45
N VAL A 229 -6.58 -7.91 -7.51
CA VAL A 229 -7.45 -6.80 -7.06
C VAL A 229 -8.00 -5.96 -8.23
N PHE A 230 -7.22 -5.78 -9.30
CA PHE A 230 -7.62 -4.99 -10.48
C PHE A 230 -8.51 -5.76 -11.47
N ARG A 231 -8.78 -7.06 -11.27
CA ARG A 231 -9.76 -7.87 -12.02
C ARG A 231 -9.60 -7.91 -13.55
N ASN A 232 -8.39 -7.72 -14.09
CA ASN A 232 -8.14 -7.96 -15.53
C ASN A 232 -8.26 -9.46 -15.85
N ASP A 233 -8.70 -9.80 -17.06
CA ASP A 233 -8.76 -11.20 -17.51
C ASP A 233 -7.34 -11.79 -17.69
N PRO A 234 -7.00 -12.89 -16.97
CA PRO A 234 -5.72 -13.57 -17.13
C PRO A 234 -5.44 -14.06 -18.56
N GLN A 235 -6.47 -14.42 -19.34
CA GLN A 235 -6.28 -14.85 -20.72
C GLN A 235 -5.88 -13.67 -21.62
N GLN A 236 -6.55 -12.53 -21.48
CA GLN A 236 -6.18 -11.29 -22.18
C GLN A 236 -4.74 -10.85 -21.83
N VAL A 237 -4.38 -10.81 -20.54
CA VAL A 237 -3.03 -10.40 -20.10
C VAL A 237 -1.95 -11.36 -20.62
N ALA A 238 -2.17 -12.68 -20.53
CA ALA A 238 -1.24 -13.67 -21.08
C ALA A 238 -1.16 -13.59 -22.61
N GLY A 239 -2.28 -13.36 -23.29
CA GLY A 239 -2.34 -13.19 -24.75
C GLY A 239 -1.54 -11.98 -25.23
N VAL A 240 -1.63 -10.85 -24.52
CA VAL A 240 -0.82 -9.64 -24.80
C VAL A 240 0.67 -9.94 -24.71
N PHE A 241 1.15 -10.54 -23.61
CA PHE A 241 2.57 -10.88 -23.48
C PHE A 241 3.01 -11.93 -24.51
N ALA A 242 2.17 -12.92 -24.83
CA ALA A 242 2.47 -13.93 -25.84
C ALA A 242 2.64 -13.32 -27.23
N GLN A 243 1.76 -12.39 -27.64
CA GLN A 243 1.88 -11.67 -28.92
C GLN A 243 3.17 -10.85 -29.00
N LEU A 244 3.49 -10.11 -27.93
CA LEU A 244 4.68 -9.25 -27.89
C LEU A 244 5.99 -10.04 -27.86
N LEU A 245 6.02 -11.20 -27.19
CA LEU A 245 7.22 -12.04 -27.09
C LEU A 245 7.43 -12.96 -28.30
N GLN A 246 6.37 -13.31 -29.04
CA GLN A 246 6.49 -14.12 -30.27
C GLN A 246 6.73 -13.28 -31.52
N GLY A 247 6.40 -11.99 -31.49
CA GLY A 247 6.46 -11.09 -32.64
C GLY A 247 5.41 -11.43 -33.72
N PRO A 248 5.43 -10.74 -34.88
CA PRO A 248 4.57 -11.10 -36.00
C PRO A 248 4.90 -12.52 -36.48
N ALA A 249 3.86 -13.36 -36.61
CA ALA A 249 4.02 -14.77 -36.95
C ALA A 249 4.70 -14.95 -38.31
N ARG A 250 5.93 -15.46 -38.31
CA ARG A 250 6.57 -15.98 -39.52
C ARG A 250 5.94 -17.34 -39.86
N PRO A 251 5.33 -17.52 -41.04
CA PRO A 251 4.90 -18.85 -41.46
C PRO A 251 6.17 -19.70 -41.63
N GLY A 252 6.27 -20.82 -40.91
CA GLY A 252 7.53 -21.55 -40.82
C GLY A 252 7.71 -22.43 -39.58
N ALA A 253 7.89 -21.80 -38.43
CA ALA A 253 8.53 -22.42 -37.28
C ALA A 253 7.63 -23.44 -36.54
N GLY A 254 8.23 -24.58 -36.18
CA GLY A 254 7.57 -25.65 -35.44
C GLY A 254 7.15 -25.19 -34.04
N VAL A 255 5.85 -25.28 -33.75
CA VAL A 255 5.26 -24.82 -32.49
C VAL A 255 5.64 -25.74 -31.33
N SER A 256 6.63 -25.31 -30.54
CA SER A 256 6.84 -25.81 -29.17
C SER A 256 5.88 -25.10 -28.22
N ARG A 257 4.87 -25.83 -27.73
CA ARG A 257 3.87 -25.31 -26.78
C ARG A 257 4.34 -25.48 -25.35
N ARG A 258 4.43 -24.36 -24.63
CA ARG A 258 4.10 -24.23 -23.19
C ARG A 258 3.97 -22.75 -22.83
N CYS A 259 2.76 -22.20 -22.98
CA CYS A 259 2.33 -21.21 -22.00
C CYS A 259 2.11 -21.95 -20.68
N ALA A 260 2.37 -21.28 -19.57
CA ALA A 260 1.45 -21.37 -18.45
C ALA A 260 0.96 -19.95 -18.11
N SER A 261 -0.18 -19.92 -17.46
CA SER A 261 -0.93 -18.72 -17.17
C SER A 261 -2.09 -19.17 -16.30
N ARG A 262 -1.85 -19.29 -14.99
CA ARG A 262 -2.88 -19.34 -13.94
C ARG A 262 -2.22 -18.73 -12.71
N CYS A 263 -2.53 -17.50 -12.33
CA CYS A 263 -3.82 -17.03 -11.82
C CYS A 263 -4.12 -17.69 -10.47
N TRP A 264 -3.96 -16.91 -9.41
CA TRP A 264 -4.37 -17.28 -8.06
C TRP A 264 -5.91 -17.18 -7.97
N THR A 265 -6.58 -18.27 -8.35
CA THR A 265 -8.02 -18.45 -8.15
C THR A 265 -8.28 -19.83 -7.56
N HIS A 266 -9.07 -19.88 -6.50
CA HIS A 266 -9.59 -21.14 -5.95
C HIS A 266 -10.60 -21.77 -6.93
N ARG A 267 -10.13 -22.57 -7.91
CA ARG A 267 -10.93 -23.61 -8.60
C ARG A 267 -10.05 -24.58 -9.41
N ARG A 268 -10.39 -25.88 -9.34
CA ARG A 268 -9.69 -26.99 -10.04
C ARG A 268 -10.16 -27.10 -11.51
N GLN A 269 -9.47 -27.98 -12.27
CA GLN A 269 -9.83 -28.52 -13.61
C GLN A 269 -9.68 -27.56 -14.83
N SER A 270 -9.58 -28.04 -16.08
CA SER A 270 -8.76 -29.14 -16.64
C SER A 270 -8.69 -29.11 -18.20
N GLN A 271 -7.48 -29.20 -18.77
CA GLN A 271 -7.12 -29.75 -20.11
C GLN A 271 -7.58 -29.06 -21.45
N PRO A 272 -6.92 -29.34 -22.61
CA PRO A 272 -6.60 -28.28 -23.59
C PRO A 272 -6.64 -28.59 -25.13
N CYS A 273 -6.37 -27.53 -25.93
CA CYS A 273 -5.61 -27.52 -27.22
C CYS A 273 -6.15 -28.10 -28.54
N ALA A 274 -5.98 -27.33 -29.64
CA ALA A 274 -5.84 -27.82 -31.03
C ALA A 274 -4.72 -27.06 -31.80
N ARG A 275 -4.27 -27.56 -32.98
CA ARG A 275 -2.99 -27.23 -33.67
C ARG A 275 -3.12 -26.97 -35.20
N SER A 276 -2.25 -26.09 -35.74
CA SER A 276 -1.59 -26.14 -37.07
C SER A 276 -0.48 -25.04 -37.09
N LYS A 277 0.75 -25.18 -37.64
CA LYS A 277 1.27 -25.59 -38.99
C LYS A 277 1.04 -24.48 -40.06
N ALA A 278 1.98 -24.07 -40.93
CA ALA A 278 3.40 -24.43 -41.17
C ALA A 278 4.13 -23.44 -42.14
N HIS A 279 5.45 -23.68 -42.40
CA HIS A 279 6.29 -23.34 -43.61
C HIS A 279 6.47 -21.88 -44.10
N SER A 280 7.58 -21.43 -44.72
CA SER A 280 9.03 -21.76 -44.72
C SER A 280 9.77 -20.80 -45.70
N ALA A 281 11.11 -20.79 -45.69
CA ALA A 281 12.04 -20.19 -46.68
C ALA A 281 12.09 -18.63 -46.82
N ALA A 282 13.13 -17.98 -47.36
CA ALA A 282 14.61 -18.14 -47.47
C ALA A 282 15.15 -16.96 -48.35
N VAL A 283 16.47 -16.89 -48.66
CA VAL A 283 17.20 -15.88 -49.49
C VAL A 283 17.69 -14.66 -48.65
N HIS A 284 19.00 -14.43 -48.40
CA HIS A 284 20.13 -13.98 -49.27
C HIS A 284 19.90 -12.54 -49.84
N GLU A 285 20.84 -11.58 -49.94
CA GLU A 285 22.30 -11.55 -49.73
C GLU A 285 22.87 -10.13 -49.41
N GLN A 286 24.09 -10.12 -48.85
CA GLN A 286 25.22 -9.20 -49.05
C GLN A 286 25.19 -7.65 -48.84
N HIS A 287 26.10 -7.25 -47.92
CA HIS A 287 27.15 -6.22 -48.01
C HIS A 287 26.87 -4.70 -48.17
N GLY A 288 27.61 -3.92 -47.36
CA GLY A 288 27.72 -2.47 -47.43
C GLY A 288 28.49 -1.84 -46.26
N ASN A 289 29.78 -2.17 -46.10
CA ASN A 289 30.66 -1.46 -45.17
C ASN A 289 30.88 -0.01 -45.64
N LEU A 290 30.98 0.96 -44.71
CA LEU A 290 31.98 2.04 -44.69
C LEU A 290 31.85 2.94 -43.43
N ARG A 291 32.90 2.92 -42.60
CA ARG A 291 33.35 4.00 -41.70
C ARG A 291 34.45 4.82 -42.44
N PRO A 292 34.97 5.98 -41.98
CA PRO A 292 34.93 6.61 -40.64
C PRO A 292 34.32 8.05 -40.72
N SER A 293 34.64 9.12 -39.95
CA SER A 293 35.66 9.41 -38.91
C SER A 293 35.28 10.58 -37.97
N MET A 294 35.84 10.56 -36.76
CA MET A 294 36.08 11.71 -35.85
C MET A 294 37.35 12.49 -36.29
N PRO A 295 37.80 13.67 -35.74
CA PRO A 295 37.78 14.06 -34.32
C PRO A 295 37.64 15.60 -34.07
N PRO A 296 38.32 16.27 -33.11
CA PRO A 296 37.74 16.54 -31.77
C PRO A 296 37.84 18.01 -31.33
N TRP A 297 37.18 18.39 -30.23
CA TRP A 297 37.58 19.58 -29.47
C TRP A 297 37.57 19.36 -27.94
N GLN A 298 38.71 19.67 -27.32
CA GLN A 298 38.88 19.94 -25.90
C GLN A 298 38.22 21.31 -25.61
N GLY A 299 37.77 21.70 -24.41
CA GLY A 299 37.85 21.16 -23.05
C GLY A 299 37.90 22.38 -22.09
N PHE A 300 37.56 22.25 -20.81
CA PHE A 300 38.06 23.14 -19.73
C PHE A 300 37.62 22.60 -18.36
N ALA A 301 38.38 22.90 -17.30
CA ALA A 301 38.20 22.32 -15.97
C ALA A 301 38.30 23.34 -14.83
N ALA A 302 37.80 22.93 -13.66
CA ALA A 302 37.99 23.54 -12.33
C ALA A 302 37.17 24.84 -12.07
N ARG A 303 36.90 25.28 -10.83
CA ARG A 303 37.52 24.98 -9.51
C ARG A 303 36.50 24.78 -8.36
N LYS A 304 37.02 24.25 -7.24
CA LYS A 304 36.38 24.09 -5.93
C LYS A 304 36.34 25.42 -5.14
N THR A 305 35.37 25.55 -4.23
CA THR A 305 35.57 26.27 -2.95
C THR A 305 34.78 25.57 -1.84
N ALA A 306 35.31 25.59 -0.61
CA ALA A 306 34.67 25.00 0.57
C ALA A 306 34.64 26.03 1.70
N MET A 307 33.69 25.92 2.63
CA MET A 307 33.73 26.68 3.89
C MET A 307 33.08 25.88 5.02
N ARG A 308 33.78 25.78 6.15
CA ARG A 308 33.31 25.24 7.42
C ARG A 308 33.13 26.41 8.40
N LEU A 309 32.22 26.28 9.36
CA LEU A 309 32.23 27.09 10.58
C LEU A 309 31.62 26.29 11.73
N THR A 310 32.27 26.36 12.90
CA THR A 310 31.94 25.59 14.11
C THR A 310 32.07 26.53 15.30
N VAL A 311 31.01 26.68 16.11
CA VAL A 311 31.10 27.17 17.50
C VAL A 311 30.05 26.43 18.33
N ALA A 312 30.41 26.05 19.55
CA ALA A 312 29.55 25.36 20.51
C ALA A 312 29.23 26.27 21.71
N ALA A 313 28.10 26.02 22.37
CA ALA A 313 27.79 26.49 23.72
C ALA A 313 26.88 25.44 24.41
N THR A 314 27.01 25.31 25.73
CA THR A 314 26.65 24.08 26.47
C THR A 314 25.80 24.34 27.72
N LEU A 315 24.81 23.46 27.97
CA LEU A 315 24.23 23.12 29.29
C LEU A 315 23.46 24.27 30.02
N LEU A 316 22.41 24.08 30.83
CA LEU A 316 21.65 22.91 31.31
C LEU A 316 20.33 23.43 31.93
N LEU A 317 19.19 22.76 31.76
CA LEU A 317 18.20 22.44 32.83
C LEU A 317 16.95 21.76 32.26
N GLY A 318 16.36 20.84 33.04
CA GLY A 318 14.99 20.32 32.84
C GLY A 318 14.89 18.93 32.20
N MET A 319 14.79 17.89 33.02
CA MET A 319 14.37 16.56 32.56
C MET A 319 12.88 16.58 32.23
N ALA A 320 12.53 16.39 30.96
CA ALA A 320 11.18 16.07 30.52
C ALA A 320 11.22 14.82 29.63
N SER A 321 10.99 13.66 30.25
CA SER A 321 10.96 12.36 29.58
C SER A 321 9.68 12.22 28.74
N ALA A 322 9.71 12.68 27.49
CA ALA A 322 8.66 12.40 26.51
C ALA A 322 9.26 12.17 25.12
N SER A 323 9.29 10.91 24.69
CA SER A 323 9.79 10.48 23.38
C SER A 323 8.81 10.83 22.26
N ALA A 324 8.74 12.11 21.90
CA ALA A 324 7.98 12.59 20.75
C ALA A 324 8.79 12.42 19.45
N GLN A 325 8.73 11.22 18.84
CA GLN A 325 8.95 11.11 17.39
C GLN A 325 7.76 11.75 16.69
N SER A 326 7.80 13.07 16.48
CA SER A 326 6.69 13.79 15.86
C SER A 326 6.56 13.45 14.39
N THR A 327 5.54 12.67 14.05
CA THR A 327 5.15 12.42 12.66
C THR A 327 4.88 13.75 11.97
N LYS A 328 5.50 13.96 10.80
CA LYS A 328 5.20 15.14 9.98
C LYS A 328 3.83 14.97 9.34
N TRP A 329 2.88 15.81 9.75
CA TRP A 329 1.66 16.05 8.98
C TRP A 329 1.98 16.90 7.75
N THR A 330 1.35 16.57 6.64
CA THR A 330 1.45 17.33 5.38
C THR A 330 0.07 17.86 5.02
N GLU A 331 -0.02 19.15 4.72
CA GLU A 331 -1.26 19.75 4.25
C GLU A 331 -1.57 19.26 2.82
N LYS A 332 -2.82 18.91 2.56
CA LYS A 332 -3.28 18.42 1.26
C LYS A 332 -4.64 19.00 0.91
N SER A 333 -4.73 19.57 -0.29
CA SER A 333 -5.97 20.02 -0.89
C SER A 333 -6.82 18.83 -1.34
N VAL A 334 -8.05 18.72 -0.83
CA VAL A 334 -9.09 17.74 -1.23
C VAL A 334 -10.38 18.48 -1.63
N PRO A 335 -11.28 17.88 -2.44
CA PRO A 335 -12.58 18.47 -2.74
C PRO A 335 -13.42 18.66 -1.46
N ASP A 336 -14.20 19.74 -1.39
CA ASP A 336 -15.21 19.93 -0.34
C ASP A 336 -16.42 19.03 -0.62
N PRO A 337 -16.82 18.11 0.29
CA PRO A 337 -17.95 17.22 0.05
C PRO A 337 -19.31 17.93 0.03
N ILE A 338 -19.41 19.16 0.53
CA ILE A 338 -20.66 19.90 0.67
C ILE A 338 -20.78 21.02 -0.36
N LEU A 339 -19.70 21.77 -0.62
CA LEU A 339 -19.69 22.90 -1.55
C LEU A 339 -19.10 22.52 -2.92
N PRO A 340 -19.91 22.47 -4.01
CA PRO A 340 -19.42 22.11 -5.34
C PRO A 340 -18.29 23.02 -5.83
N GLY A 341 -17.17 22.42 -6.24
CA GLY A 341 -15.99 23.13 -6.76
C GLY A 341 -15.09 23.76 -5.69
N ALA A 342 -15.51 23.80 -4.42
CA ALA A 342 -14.66 24.22 -3.32
C ALA A 342 -13.64 23.13 -2.93
N LYS A 343 -12.64 23.52 -2.16
CA LYS A 343 -11.59 22.64 -1.64
C LYS A 343 -11.34 22.88 -0.17
N CYS A 344 -10.88 21.84 0.50
CA CYS A 344 -10.49 21.82 1.90
C CYS A 344 -9.01 21.46 1.98
N GLU A 345 -8.23 22.25 2.71
CA GLU A 345 -6.87 21.87 3.08
C GLU A 345 -6.95 21.01 4.34
N VAL A 346 -6.55 19.74 4.23
CA VAL A 346 -6.64 18.75 5.30
C VAL A 346 -5.27 18.18 5.65
N ALA A 347 -5.07 17.84 6.91
CA ALA A 347 -3.84 17.22 7.37
C ALA A 347 -3.79 15.73 6.96
N MET A 348 -2.79 15.38 6.15
CA MET A 348 -2.46 14.00 5.81
C MET A 348 -1.28 13.51 6.66
N PRO A 349 -1.37 12.32 7.26
CA PRO A 349 -0.23 11.69 7.91
C PRO A 349 0.87 11.35 6.90
N GLY A 350 2.13 11.61 7.26
CA GLY A 350 3.30 11.03 6.60
C GLY A 350 3.48 9.53 6.92
N THR A 351 4.62 8.97 6.53
CA THR A 351 5.02 7.61 6.93
C THR A 351 5.19 7.50 8.45
N PHE A 352 4.84 6.35 9.03
CA PHE A 352 4.82 6.14 10.49
C PHE A 352 5.43 4.79 10.89
N GLY A 353 6.03 4.75 12.08
CA GLY A 353 6.59 3.54 12.71
C GLY A 353 5.61 2.86 13.67
N SER A 354 6.09 1.79 14.32
CA SER A 354 5.27 0.90 15.17
C SER A 354 4.83 1.47 16.53
N ALA A 355 5.25 2.68 16.90
CA ALA A 355 4.94 3.31 18.20
C ALA A 355 3.43 3.59 18.43
N ILE A 356 2.60 3.47 17.40
CA ILE A 356 1.14 3.71 17.47
C ILE A 356 0.41 2.70 18.39
N TYR A 357 0.97 1.51 18.61
CA TYR A 357 0.33 0.45 19.40
C TYR A 357 0.53 0.58 20.92
N GLU A 358 1.37 1.51 21.37
CA GLU A 358 1.64 1.77 22.81
C GLU A 358 0.71 2.84 23.41
N ALA A 359 -0.13 3.47 22.60
CA ALA A 359 -1.01 4.56 23.02
C ALA A 359 -2.20 4.12 23.90
N PRO A 360 -2.70 4.97 24.83
CA PRO A 360 -3.86 4.66 25.69
C PRO A 360 -5.15 4.29 24.93
N SER A 361 -5.31 4.78 23.70
CA SER A 361 -6.47 4.53 22.84
C SER A 361 -6.73 3.05 22.52
N LYS A 362 -5.75 2.18 22.82
CA LYS A 362 -5.84 0.72 22.71
C LYS A 362 -7.05 0.11 23.44
N PHE A 363 -7.59 0.76 24.48
CA PHE A 363 -8.76 0.26 25.20
C PHE A 363 -10.09 0.54 24.49
N ASP A 364 -10.19 1.66 23.77
CA ASP A 364 -11.30 1.94 22.85
C ASP A 364 -11.15 1.20 21.49
N GLN A 365 -10.03 0.49 21.27
CA GLN A 365 -9.63 -0.12 19.98
C GLN A 365 -9.63 0.87 18.80
N VAL A 366 -9.41 2.16 19.07
CA VAL A 366 -9.15 3.18 18.05
C VAL A 366 -7.68 3.59 18.04
N PHE A 367 -7.16 3.92 16.87
CA PHE A 367 -5.73 4.12 16.66
C PHE A 367 -5.45 5.38 15.85
N TRP A 368 -4.22 5.86 15.95
CA TRP A 368 -3.72 6.94 15.10
C TRP A 368 -3.81 6.50 13.63
N PRO A 369 -4.19 7.38 12.67
CA PRO A 369 -4.32 8.83 12.79
C PRO A 369 -5.60 9.37 13.42
N ILE A 370 -6.68 8.56 13.54
CA ILE A 370 -8.01 8.99 14.00
C ILE A 370 -8.00 9.56 15.44
N THR A 371 -7.07 9.10 16.28
CA THR A 371 -6.88 9.56 17.66
C THR A 371 -6.13 10.89 17.79
N SER A 372 -5.64 11.47 16.69
CA SER A 372 -5.01 12.80 16.69
C SER A 372 -6.04 13.88 16.36
N PRO A 373 -5.94 15.09 16.94
CA PRO A 373 -6.73 16.25 16.48
C PRO A 373 -6.53 16.57 14.99
N ASP A 374 -5.35 16.30 14.43
CA ASP A 374 -5.08 16.45 12.99
C ASP A 374 -5.66 15.30 12.14
N GLY A 375 -6.07 14.21 12.79
CA GLY A 375 -6.91 13.16 12.22
C GLY A 375 -8.38 13.56 12.04
N ILE A 376 -8.79 14.78 12.42
CA ILE A 376 -10.11 15.34 12.14
C ILE A 376 -9.98 16.33 10.98
N TRP A 377 -10.37 15.88 9.79
CA TRP A 377 -10.40 16.71 8.59
C TRP A 377 -11.52 17.74 8.67
N PHE A 378 -11.22 18.96 8.23
CA PHE A 378 -12.12 20.10 8.37
C PHE A 378 -12.12 20.98 7.11
N CYS A 379 -13.32 21.24 6.59
CA CYS A 379 -13.56 22.11 5.46
C CYS A 379 -13.95 23.51 5.93
N ARG A 380 -13.00 24.45 5.85
CA ARG A 380 -13.20 25.83 6.36
C ARG A 380 -14.28 26.65 5.63
N GLN A 381 -14.69 26.26 4.42
CA GLN A 381 -15.75 26.96 3.68
C GLN A 381 -17.14 26.45 4.06
N SER A 382 -17.37 25.13 4.00
CA SER A 382 -18.65 24.52 4.35
C SER A 382 -18.87 24.35 5.86
N GLY A 383 -17.81 24.22 6.64
CA GLY A 383 -17.86 23.74 8.03
C GLY A 383 -17.84 22.22 8.16
N PHE A 384 -17.77 21.48 7.04
CA PHE A 384 -17.81 20.01 7.06
C PHE A 384 -16.63 19.42 7.84
N ALA A 385 -16.91 18.45 8.70
CA ALA A 385 -15.92 17.75 9.50
C ALA A 385 -16.15 16.23 9.42
N ALA A 386 -15.06 15.48 9.25
CA ALA A 386 -15.05 14.02 9.29
C ALA A 386 -13.70 13.52 9.79
N PHE A 387 -13.62 12.25 10.19
CA PHE A 387 -12.32 11.64 10.46
C PHE A 387 -11.51 11.44 9.16
N VAL A 388 -10.20 11.42 9.30
CA VAL A 388 -9.21 11.22 8.23
C VAL A 388 -9.55 10.02 7.34
N GLY A 389 -9.73 10.29 6.04
CA GLY A 389 -10.10 9.29 5.03
C GLY A 389 -11.60 9.10 4.80
N ASP A 390 -12.47 9.88 5.46
CA ASP A 390 -13.92 9.68 5.46
C ASP A 390 -14.70 10.89 4.86
N PHE A 391 -14.20 11.41 3.74
CA PHE A 391 -14.87 12.46 2.93
C PHE A 391 -15.72 11.89 1.78
N ASP A 392 -15.61 10.59 1.52
CA ASP A 392 -16.29 9.89 0.44
C ASP A 392 -17.59 9.22 0.90
N GLY A 393 -18.37 8.68 -0.06
CA GLY A 393 -19.59 7.92 0.25
C GLY A 393 -20.76 8.75 0.77
N ILE A 394 -20.77 10.07 0.51
CA ILE A 394 -21.87 10.98 0.87
C ILE A 394 -22.83 11.12 -0.31
N ASP A 395 -23.99 10.47 -0.21
CA ASP A 395 -25.07 10.52 -1.20
C ASP A 395 -25.75 11.92 -1.25
N VAL A 396 -26.69 12.10 -2.19
CA VAL A 396 -27.35 13.40 -2.41
C VAL A 396 -28.22 13.82 -1.22
N GLU A 397 -28.88 12.87 -0.55
CA GLU A 397 -29.76 13.15 0.59
C GLU A 397 -28.94 13.49 1.84
N GLN A 398 -27.91 12.69 2.13
CA GLN A 398 -26.95 12.96 3.20
C GLN A 398 -26.27 14.32 3.01
N ARG A 399 -25.83 14.63 1.79
CA ARG A 399 -25.20 15.92 1.47
C ARG A 399 -26.14 17.09 1.73
N SER A 400 -27.41 16.96 1.37
CA SER A 400 -28.45 17.95 1.65
C SER A 400 -28.68 18.13 3.15
N ALA A 401 -28.80 17.04 3.90
CA ALA A 401 -28.99 17.05 5.36
C ALA A 401 -27.79 17.68 6.09
N ILE A 402 -26.56 17.29 5.72
CA ILE A 402 -25.33 17.87 6.25
C ILE A 402 -25.23 19.37 5.90
N ALA A 403 -25.55 19.77 4.66
CA ALA A 403 -25.57 21.18 4.27
C ALA A 403 -26.55 22.00 5.11
N GLY A 404 -27.76 21.47 5.39
CA GLY A 404 -28.76 22.11 6.25
C GLY A 404 -28.30 22.25 7.70
N PHE A 405 -27.69 21.19 8.27
CA PHE A 405 -27.06 21.24 9.59
C PHE A 405 -25.95 22.31 9.65
N LEU A 406 -25.04 22.31 8.68
CA LEU A 406 -23.90 23.24 8.65
C LEU A 406 -24.35 24.70 8.44
N ALA A 407 -25.37 24.96 7.64
CA ALA A 407 -25.91 26.30 7.41
C ALA A 407 -26.46 26.97 8.69
N SER A 408 -26.89 26.17 9.67
CA SER A 408 -27.35 26.66 10.99
C SER A 408 -26.26 26.61 12.07
N SER A 409 -25.30 25.69 11.94
CA SER A 409 -24.33 25.36 12.99
C SER A 409 -22.92 25.93 12.76
N TYR A 410 -22.62 26.39 11.54
CA TYR A 410 -21.33 26.97 11.18
C TYR A 410 -21.47 28.30 10.45
N LYS A 411 -20.54 29.21 10.71
CA LYS A 411 -20.31 30.44 9.92
C LYS A 411 -18.85 30.46 9.53
N ALA A 412 -18.54 30.66 8.25
CA ALA A 412 -17.18 30.64 7.72
C ALA A 412 -16.25 31.59 8.48
N GLN A 413 -15.17 31.05 9.07
CA GLN A 413 -14.20 31.81 9.87
C GLN A 413 -12.82 31.87 9.21
N ARG A 414 -11.93 32.74 9.73
CA ARG A 414 -10.52 32.78 9.28
C ARG A 414 -9.61 31.73 9.93
N ARG A 415 -9.97 31.20 11.09
CA ARG A 415 -9.23 30.16 11.83
C ARG A 415 -9.87 28.78 11.65
N ARG A 416 -9.09 27.72 11.91
CA ARG A 416 -9.66 26.39 12.25
C ARG A 416 -10.39 26.54 13.60
N PRO A 417 -11.58 25.95 13.80
CA PRO A 417 -12.25 25.95 15.10
C PRO A 417 -11.37 25.26 16.16
N GLU A 418 -11.60 25.59 17.44
CA GLU A 418 -10.99 24.82 18.54
C GLU A 418 -11.53 23.38 18.53
N LEU A 419 -10.81 22.45 19.16
CA LEU A 419 -11.20 21.04 19.17
C LEU A 419 -12.64 20.82 19.68
N ALA A 420 -13.11 21.62 20.64
CA ALA A 420 -14.49 21.59 21.13
C ALA A 420 -15.52 21.87 20.01
N GLU A 421 -15.34 23.01 19.34
CA GLU A 421 -16.19 23.48 18.23
C GLU A 421 -16.12 22.48 17.06
N LEU A 422 -14.92 21.95 16.79
CA LEU A 422 -14.68 20.97 15.74
C LEU A 422 -15.37 19.63 16.02
N LEU A 423 -15.37 19.14 17.28
CA LEU A 423 -16.12 17.94 17.66
C LEU A 423 -17.63 18.14 17.53
N THR A 424 -18.17 19.31 17.87
CA THR A 424 -19.60 19.61 17.65
C THR A 424 -19.98 19.52 16.17
N LEU A 425 -19.15 20.08 15.28
CA LEU A 425 -19.37 19.98 13.83
C LEU A 425 -19.19 18.55 13.32
N LEU A 426 -18.21 17.82 13.84
CA LEU A 426 -17.92 16.42 13.49
C LEU A 426 -19.09 15.49 13.85
N GLU A 427 -19.59 15.58 15.09
CA GLU A 427 -20.75 14.80 15.54
C GLU A 427 -21.99 15.12 14.73
N GLY A 428 -22.29 16.42 14.54
CA GLY A 428 -23.44 16.83 13.76
C GLY A 428 -23.38 16.39 12.29
N CYS A 429 -22.20 16.38 11.67
CA CYS A 429 -22.00 15.79 10.34
C CYS A 429 -22.25 14.28 10.35
N TYR A 430 -21.76 13.55 11.35
CA TYR A 430 -21.95 12.10 11.46
C TYR A 430 -23.40 11.68 11.75
N VAL A 431 -24.16 12.46 12.53
CA VAL A 431 -25.59 12.23 12.78
C VAL A 431 -26.41 12.23 11.48
N GLN A 432 -25.99 13.01 10.46
CA GLN A 432 -26.66 13.03 9.15
C GLN A 432 -26.21 11.90 8.20
N ARG A 433 -25.24 11.06 8.59
CA ARG A 433 -24.70 9.99 7.72
C ARG A 433 -25.32 8.63 8.04
N ARG A 434 -25.78 7.95 6.99
CA ARG A 434 -26.29 6.58 7.08
C ARG A 434 -25.12 5.59 7.00
N LEU A 435 -24.38 5.49 8.09
CA LEU A 435 -23.23 4.60 8.21
C LEU A 435 -23.67 3.14 8.41
N ALA A 436 -22.88 2.18 7.93
CA ALA A 436 -23.05 0.78 8.34
C ALA A 436 -22.69 0.62 9.83
N PRO A 437 -23.28 -0.33 10.58
CA PRO A 437 -23.08 -0.45 12.03
C PRO A 437 -21.60 -0.48 12.45
N ARG A 438 -20.75 -1.19 11.70
CA ARG A 438 -19.30 -1.23 11.93
C ARG A 438 -18.62 0.15 11.86
N GLN A 439 -19.03 0.99 10.90
CA GLN A 439 -18.49 2.35 10.76
C GLN A 439 -19.02 3.23 11.90
N GLN A 440 -20.30 3.15 12.24
CA GLN A 440 -20.92 3.89 13.35
C GLN A 440 -20.24 3.57 14.69
N ILE A 441 -20.06 2.28 15.02
CA ILE A 441 -19.32 1.82 16.20
C ILE A 441 -17.89 2.37 16.22
N THR A 442 -17.22 2.46 15.07
CA THR A 442 -15.85 3.00 14.99
C THR A 442 -15.80 4.51 15.21
N VAL A 443 -16.78 5.25 14.66
CA VAL A 443 -16.94 6.69 14.86
C VAL A 443 -17.26 7.01 16.32
N LEU A 444 -18.18 6.29 16.96
CA LEU A 444 -18.54 6.50 18.37
C LEU A 444 -17.37 6.28 19.32
N ARG A 445 -16.59 5.21 19.14
CA ARG A 445 -15.36 4.95 19.94
C ARG A 445 -14.28 6.02 19.71
N ALA A 446 -14.16 6.54 18.48
CA ALA A 446 -13.24 7.62 18.18
C ALA A 446 -13.68 8.95 18.82
N LEU A 447 -14.98 9.28 18.78
CA LEU A 447 -15.56 10.44 19.47
C LEU A 447 -15.38 10.34 20.98
N ALA A 448 -15.63 9.16 21.56
CA ALA A 448 -15.42 8.91 22.98
C ALA A 448 -13.97 9.21 23.41
N TYR A 449 -13.00 8.69 22.64
CA TYR A 449 -11.58 8.97 22.88
C TYR A 449 -11.25 10.47 22.80
N GLN A 450 -11.75 11.18 21.79
CA GLN A 450 -11.48 12.62 21.61
C GLN A 450 -12.09 13.45 22.74
N HIS A 451 -13.33 13.18 23.15
CA HIS A 451 -13.96 13.82 24.31
C HIS A 451 -13.21 13.53 25.62
N GLU A 452 -12.69 12.32 25.81
CA GLU A 452 -11.86 12.00 26.98
C GLU A 452 -10.54 12.78 27.00
N GLN A 453 -9.86 12.91 25.85
CA GLN A 453 -8.63 13.71 25.77
C GLN A 453 -8.90 15.19 26.10
N MET A 454 -10.07 15.69 25.73
CA MET A 454 -10.57 17.02 26.10
C MET A 454 -11.03 17.16 27.57
N GLY A 455 -11.13 16.06 28.32
CA GLY A 455 -11.70 16.06 29.67
C GLY A 455 -13.22 16.12 29.74
N ASN A 456 -13.92 16.04 28.59
CA ASN A 456 -15.38 15.95 28.52
C ASN A 456 -15.86 14.52 28.79
N LEU A 457 -15.68 14.07 30.04
CA LEU A 457 -15.91 12.68 30.43
C LEU A 457 -17.37 12.23 30.25
N SER A 458 -18.35 13.13 30.39
CA SER A 458 -19.77 12.81 30.20
C SER A 458 -20.14 12.57 28.73
N ALA A 459 -19.57 13.33 27.79
CA ALA A 459 -19.76 13.02 26.37
C ALA A 459 -19.00 11.75 25.96
N ALA A 460 -17.82 11.51 26.53
CA ALA A 460 -17.09 10.26 26.33
C ALA A 460 -17.91 9.05 26.82
N GLU A 461 -18.54 9.16 27.99
CA GLU A 461 -19.46 8.17 28.56
C GLU A 461 -20.64 7.85 27.65
N SER A 462 -21.37 8.88 27.16
CA SER A 462 -22.48 8.71 26.22
C SER A 462 -22.05 7.92 24.97
N ARG A 463 -20.96 8.35 24.34
CA ARG A 463 -20.47 7.72 23.10
C ARG A 463 -19.95 6.29 23.33
N ARG A 464 -19.47 5.95 24.54
CA ARG A 464 -19.14 4.57 24.92
C ARG A 464 -20.38 3.72 25.16
N SER A 465 -21.44 4.28 25.75
CA SER A 465 -22.73 3.58 25.91
C SER A 465 -23.34 3.26 24.55
N GLU A 466 -23.49 4.26 23.69
CA GLU A 466 -24.02 4.09 22.32
C GLU A 466 -23.20 3.10 21.50
N ALA A 467 -21.87 3.09 21.66
CA ALA A 467 -21.00 2.11 21.01
C ALA A 467 -21.16 0.70 21.61
N LEU A 468 -21.38 0.57 22.93
CA LEU A 468 -21.63 -0.70 23.59
C LEU A 468 -22.95 -1.31 23.11
N ASP A 469 -24.04 -0.55 23.11
CA ASP A 469 -25.37 -1.00 22.70
C ASP A 469 -25.34 -1.61 21.27
N LEU A 470 -24.72 -0.88 20.33
CA LEU A 470 -24.52 -1.37 18.95
C LEU A 470 -23.56 -2.57 18.89
N ILE A 471 -22.53 -2.62 19.73
CA ILE A 471 -21.64 -3.80 19.81
C ILE A 471 -22.40 -5.03 20.29
N LEU A 472 -23.29 -4.89 21.28
CA LEU A 472 -24.11 -5.98 21.80
C LEU A 472 -25.07 -6.51 20.73
N GLU A 473 -25.82 -5.63 20.06
CA GLU A 473 -26.70 -5.98 18.93
C GLU A 473 -25.92 -6.77 17.84
N GLN A 474 -24.72 -6.32 17.51
CA GLN A 474 -23.88 -7.01 16.51
C GLN A 474 -23.33 -8.36 17.02
N LEU A 475 -23.08 -8.52 18.33
CA LEU A 475 -22.58 -9.76 18.92
C LEU A 475 -23.64 -10.87 19.04
N GLU A 476 -24.92 -10.50 19.12
CA GLU A 476 -26.07 -11.42 19.01
C GLU A 476 -26.20 -12.03 17.60
N GLY A 477 -25.68 -11.35 16.57
CA GLY A 477 -25.68 -11.84 15.19
C GLY A 477 -24.56 -12.83 14.87
N ASP A 478 -24.90 -13.86 14.07
CA ASP A 478 -23.95 -14.86 13.56
C ASP A 478 -23.06 -14.35 12.41
N ALA A 479 -23.34 -13.17 11.85
CA ALA A 479 -22.70 -12.65 10.65
C ALA A 479 -21.36 -11.92 10.88
N LEU A 480 -20.82 -11.92 12.10
CA LEU A 480 -19.56 -11.23 12.41
C LEU A 480 -18.33 -12.04 11.98
N GLU A 481 -17.52 -11.44 11.10
CA GLU A 481 -16.18 -11.92 10.76
C GLU A 481 -15.32 -12.15 12.01
N PRO A 482 -14.58 -13.27 12.14
CA PRO A 482 -13.89 -13.62 13.38
C PRO A 482 -12.98 -12.53 14.00
N PRO A 483 -12.21 -11.73 13.24
CA PRO A 483 -11.44 -10.63 13.82
C PRO A 483 -12.32 -9.52 14.43
N GLN A 484 -13.48 -9.25 13.82
CA GLN A 484 -14.43 -8.23 14.28
C GLN A 484 -15.18 -8.72 15.54
N ARG A 485 -15.54 -10.01 15.61
CA ARG A 485 -16.12 -10.60 16.82
C ARG A 485 -15.15 -10.51 18.01
N LEU A 486 -13.85 -10.74 17.79
CA LEU A 486 -12.82 -10.56 18.83
C LEU A 486 -12.64 -9.09 19.26
N GLU A 487 -12.64 -8.16 18.31
CA GLU A 487 -12.59 -6.72 18.59
C GLU A 487 -13.77 -6.28 19.48
N TYR A 488 -14.98 -6.75 19.13
CA TYR A 488 -16.22 -6.41 19.82
C TYR A 488 -16.32 -7.04 21.20
N LEU A 489 -15.97 -8.32 21.35
CA LEU A 489 -15.89 -8.97 22.66
C LEU A 489 -14.84 -8.28 23.57
N PHE A 490 -13.74 -7.79 23.01
CA PHE A 490 -12.75 -7.02 23.78
C PHE A 490 -13.33 -5.68 24.25
N VAL A 491 -13.87 -4.87 23.34
CA VAL A 491 -14.42 -3.54 23.69
C VAL A 491 -15.60 -3.69 24.65
N ALA A 492 -16.52 -4.64 24.44
CA ALA A 492 -17.61 -4.93 25.37
C ALA A 492 -17.07 -5.29 26.76
N SER A 493 -16.05 -6.14 26.84
CA SER A 493 -15.46 -6.52 28.13
C SER A 493 -14.82 -5.34 28.88
N VAL A 494 -14.25 -4.38 28.16
CA VAL A 494 -13.63 -3.15 28.68
C VAL A 494 -14.70 -2.14 29.10
N TYR A 495 -15.71 -1.91 28.26
CA TYR A 495 -16.77 -0.93 28.51
C TYR A 495 -17.67 -1.39 29.66
N SER A 496 -18.16 -2.64 29.68
CA SER A 496 -18.90 -3.17 30.84
C SER A 496 -18.09 -3.09 32.14
N ARG A 497 -16.75 -3.29 32.12
CA ARG A 497 -15.91 -3.08 33.32
C ARG A 497 -15.94 -1.62 33.75
N TRP A 498 -15.78 -0.70 32.80
CA TRP A 498 -15.78 0.74 33.04
C TRP A 498 -17.14 1.25 33.56
N PHE A 499 -18.25 0.68 33.07
CA PHE A 499 -19.63 0.91 33.52
C PHE A 499 -20.01 0.17 34.82
N ARG A 500 -19.07 -0.56 35.47
CA ARG A 500 -19.25 -1.35 36.72
C ARG A 500 -20.04 -2.65 36.57
N GLU A 501 -20.38 -3.05 35.35
CA GLU A 501 -21.02 -4.32 34.98
C GLU A 501 -20.01 -5.48 35.03
N ASN A 502 -19.51 -5.77 36.23
CA ASN A 502 -18.43 -6.73 36.43
C ASN A 502 -18.79 -8.16 35.99
N GLY A 503 -20.08 -8.53 36.03
CA GLY A 503 -20.60 -9.79 35.54
C GLY A 503 -20.47 -9.90 34.01
N GLU A 504 -21.00 -8.92 33.28
CA GLU A 504 -20.94 -8.90 31.81
C GLU A 504 -19.51 -8.74 31.31
N SER A 505 -18.71 -7.90 31.96
CA SER A 505 -17.26 -7.82 31.66
C SER A 505 -16.58 -9.18 31.78
N ALA A 506 -16.88 -9.95 32.84
CA ALA A 506 -16.32 -11.29 33.02
C ALA A 506 -16.86 -12.30 31.98
N ASN A 507 -18.14 -12.17 31.59
CA ASN A 507 -18.78 -12.97 30.55
C ASN A 507 -18.10 -12.74 29.19
N PHE A 508 -17.98 -11.48 28.74
CA PHE A 508 -17.29 -11.14 27.51
C PHE A 508 -15.80 -11.48 27.55
N LEU A 509 -15.11 -11.31 28.69
CA LEU A 509 -13.72 -11.79 28.85
C LEU A 509 -13.60 -13.30 28.70
N LYS A 510 -14.57 -14.08 29.20
CA LYS A 510 -14.60 -15.53 29.03
C LYS A 510 -14.80 -15.90 27.56
N GLN A 511 -15.84 -15.36 26.92
CA GLN A 511 -16.13 -15.56 25.49
C GLN A 511 -14.93 -15.18 24.61
N LEU A 512 -14.29 -14.03 24.89
CA LEU A 512 -13.09 -13.58 24.21
C LEU A 512 -11.92 -14.55 24.41
N ARG A 513 -11.64 -14.98 25.64
CA ARG A 513 -10.57 -15.96 25.90
C ARG A 513 -10.83 -17.29 25.21
N ASP A 514 -12.08 -17.74 25.17
CA ASP A 514 -12.45 -18.99 24.51
C ASP A 514 -12.36 -18.85 22.98
N ALA A 515 -12.77 -17.72 22.40
CA ALA A 515 -12.55 -17.40 20.98
C ALA A 515 -11.06 -17.23 20.63
N LEU A 516 -10.22 -16.71 21.54
CA LEU A 516 -8.77 -16.57 21.37
C LEU A 516 -7.99 -17.90 21.48
N LYS A 517 -8.57 -18.93 22.13
CA LYS A 517 -8.06 -20.31 22.13
C LYS A 517 -8.37 -21.03 20.81
N HIS A 518 -9.57 -20.79 20.26
CA HIS A 518 -10.07 -21.41 19.03
C HIS A 518 -9.99 -20.44 17.84
N ALA A 519 -9.00 -19.54 17.85
CA ALA A 519 -8.83 -18.52 16.83
C ALA A 519 -8.46 -19.19 15.49
N ASP A 520 -9.45 -19.33 14.61
CA ASP A 520 -9.30 -19.89 13.27
C ASP A 520 -8.34 -19.05 12.40
N ALA A 521 -7.86 -19.60 11.29
CA ALA A 521 -6.91 -18.97 10.37
C ALA A 521 -7.38 -17.62 9.80
N ALA A 522 -8.68 -17.31 9.88
CA ALA A 522 -9.26 -15.99 9.59
C ALA A 522 -8.80 -14.89 10.57
N VAL A 523 -8.47 -15.24 11.82
CA VAL A 523 -7.91 -14.32 12.82
C VAL A 523 -6.39 -14.26 12.66
N PRO A 524 -5.79 -13.07 12.51
CA PRO A 524 -4.35 -12.95 12.64
C PRO A 524 -3.91 -13.33 14.07
N GLU A 525 -3.21 -14.46 14.24
CA GLU A 525 -2.66 -14.98 15.52
C GLU A 525 -1.95 -13.92 16.37
N SER A 526 -1.41 -12.92 15.71
CA SER A 526 -0.74 -11.74 16.21
C SER A 526 -1.67 -10.63 16.74
N TYR A 527 -2.84 -10.44 16.13
CA TYR A 527 -3.93 -9.64 16.69
C TYR A 527 -4.56 -10.40 17.86
N ALA A 528 -4.69 -11.72 17.74
CA ALA A 528 -5.03 -12.58 18.87
C ALA A 528 -4.00 -12.46 20.00
N LYS A 529 -2.68 -12.46 19.72
CA LYS A 529 -1.61 -12.23 20.71
C LYS A 529 -1.71 -10.85 21.35
N TYR A 530 -1.90 -9.80 20.55
CA TYR A 530 -2.14 -8.44 21.05
C TYR A 530 -3.33 -8.39 22.02
N LEU A 531 -4.47 -8.99 21.66
CA LEU A 531 -5.62 -9.11 22.55
C LEU A 531 -5.34 -10.00 23.77
N ARG A 532 -4.60 -11.11 23.64
CA ARG A 532 -4.18 -11.97 24.77
C ARG A 532 -3.30 -11.25 25.79
N GLU A 533 -2.51 -10.26 25.36
CA GLU A 533 -1.81 -9.35 26.27
C GLU A 533 -2.77 -8.32 26.87
N LEU A 534 -3.62 -7.68 26.06
CA LEU A 534 -4.56 -6.64 26.50
C LEU A 534 -5.64 -7.15 27.49
N VAL A 535 -6.11 -8.39 27.37
CA VAL A 535 -7.10 -8.99 28.31
C VAL A 535 -6.56 -9.20 29.73
N LYS A 536 -5.24 -9.01 29.94
CA LYS A 536 -4.62 -8.98 31.27
C LYS A 536 -4.87 -7.63 31.97
N ASP A 537 -5.02 -6.56 31.20
CA ASP A 537 -5.28 -5.21 31.71
C ASP A 537 -6.77 -4.98 32.04
N VAL A 538 -7.70 -5.68 31.38
CA VAL A 538 -9.15 -5.46 31.53
C VAL A 538 -9.64 -5.56 32.99
N PRO A 539 -9.26 -6.54 33.82
CA PRO A 539 -9.66 -6.57 35.23
C PRO A 539 -9.16 -5.35 36.03
N ARG A 540 -8.11 -4.66 35.57
CA ARG A 540 -7.56 -3.46 36.22
C ARG A 540 -8.18 -2.15 35.70
N VAL A 541 -9.00 -2.18 34.65
CA VAL A 541 -9.71 -0.99 34.14
C VAL A 541 -10.52 -0.36 35.27
N ARG A 542 -10.26 0.91 35.55
CA ARG A 542 -10.97 1.68 36.58
C ARG A 542 -12.37 2.05 36.05
N ALA A 543 -13.35 2.02 36.95
CA ALA A 543 -14.73 2.32 36.61
C ALA A 543 -15.03 3.83 36.68
N GLY A 544 -15.56 4.39 35.59
CA GLY A 544 -15.73 5.82 35.40
C GLY A 544 -14.42 6.57 35.19
N GLY A 545 -14.50 7.80 34.68
CA GLY A 545 -13.33 8.63 34.39
C GLY A 545 -12.58 8.19 33.13
N ARG A 546 -11.25 8.31 33.12
CA ARG A 546 -10.45 7.92 31.95
C ARG A 546 -10.40 6.41 31.74
N LEU A 547 -10.49 5.96 30.49
CA LEU A 547 -10.46 4.55 30.13
C LEU A 547 -9.02 3.99 30.17
N ALA A 548 -8.56 3.66 31.37
CA ALA A 548 -7.25 3.08 31.59
C ALA A 548 -7.27 2.03 32.72
N PRO A 549 -6.35 1.04 32.68
CA PRO A 549 -6.04 0.22 33.84
C PRO A 549 -5.49 1.10 34.96
N GLY A 550 -5.77 0.71 36.20
CA GLY A 550 -5.09 1.29 37.34
C GLY A 550 -3.58 1.03 37.26
N SER A 551 -2.81 2.04 37.64
CA SER A 551 -1.48 1.81 38.19
C SER A 551 -1.65 1.10 39.54
N ASP A 552 -1.08 -0.10 39.64
CA ASP A 552 -0.84 -0.79 40.91
C ASP A 552 0.40 -0.16 41.61
#